data_AF-A0C501-F1
#
_entry.id   AF-A0C501-F1
#
_cell.length_a   1.000
_cell.length_b   1.000
_cell.length_c   1.000
_cell.angle_alpha   90.00
_cell.angle_beta   90.00
_cell.angle_gamma   90.00
#
_symmetry.space_group_name_H-M   'P 1'
#
loop_
_entity.id
_entity.type
_entity.pdbx_description
1 polymer ?
#
loop_
_entity_poly.entity_id
_entity_poly.type
_entity_poly.pdbx_seq_one_letter_code
_entity_poly.pdbx_strand_id
1 'polypeptide(L)'
;MNSNQTEIQEQQVVENTENIDTTNTEQLLDFTNMFKTQKVAKPKLLNRQQSQQQQQQQQQQQQQQQQQQQSTQTAEEQNNKSIKNTVPRNLTITQEKMSQRRCLDVRRWYSLSRPQYQRSCGISSVVTCWNYLFSTLGVGNLNPLSQEEVIVSLGLTAEVGPHFNDVEFGSFSGNMSLISWFKNLCRLHKVQGRAYFLWKNEGDFATPGVDRDVALQKLTAGLKTDKISFIYHAYDHYFCPIGFECTPNKQVEAFVDEIDYDDCQYWIIIAEPAKPYPMFTVRKWVDIAQDLELKYPQYMNIRKMDEGIKNYKYDKGVSQHCIMAFERIDPKPKKVMEKKEKPVTNEEVQIDKSNLPDQKVEIPELTHVKAEIPEQPIDDQLKQNDQS
;
A
#
# COMPACT_ATOMS: atom_id res chain seq x y z
N MET A 1 -9.04 4.36 -67.78
CA MET A 1 -9.63 5.69 -68.01
C MET A 1 -9.74 6.37 -66.66
N ASN A 2 -9.06 7.52 -66.57
CA ASN A 2 -9.08 8.59 -65.57
C ASN A 2 -8.82 8.21 -64.10
N SER A 3 -7.66 8.45 -63.49
CA SER A 3 -6.83 9.67 -63.31
C SER A 3 -7.48 10.76 -62.46
N ASN A 4 -6.93 10.96 -61.24
CA ASN A 4 -6.66 12.21 -60.51
C ASN A 4 -6.17 11.79 -59.10
N GLN A 5 -4.86 11.72 -58.80
CA GLN A 5 -3.90 12.80 -58.49
C GLN A 5 -4.38 13.81 -57.44
N THR A 6 -3.83 13.69 -56.22
CA THR A 6 -3.48 14.79 -55.30
C THR A 6 -2.49 14.21 -54.28
N GLU A 7 -1.19 14.28 -54.53
CA GLU A 7 -0.24 15.32 -54.06
C GLU A 7 0.07 15.25 -52.56
N ILE A 8 1.27 14.71 -52.31
CA ILE A 8 2.03 14.72 -51.07
C ILE A 8 2.73 16.09 -51.02
N GLN A 9 2.53 16.86 -49.95
CA GLN A 9 3.38 18.01 -49.63
C GLN A 9 4.24 17.68 -48.41
N GLU A 10 5.51 17.43 -48.70
CA GLU A 10 6.64 17.57 -47.78
C GLU A 10 6.90 19.07 -47.58
N GLN A 11 6.90 19.55 -46.33
CA GLN A 11 7.59 20.77 -45.94
C GLN A 11 8.30 20.57 -44.60
N GLN A 12 9.59 20.22 -44.73
CA GLN A 12 10.74 20.85 -44.08
C GLN A 12 10.55 21.40 -42.66
N VAL A 13 10.94 20.58 -41.70
CA VAL A 13 11.53 21.00 -40.42
C VAL A 13 13.02 21.23 -40.68
N VAL A 14 13.45 22.49 -40.73
CA VAL A 14 14.87 22.87 -40.75
C VAL A 14 15.24 23.47 -39.40
N GLU A 15 16.20 22.79 -38.78
CA GLU A 15 17.28 23.26 -37.91
C GLU A 15 17.04 24.50 -37.03
N ASN A 16 17.10 24.28 -35.71
CA ASN A 16 17.98 25.05 -34.85
C ASN A 16 18.60 24.11 -33.82
N THR A 17 19.78 23.61 -34.16
CA THR A 17 20.75 23.01 -33.25
C THR A 17 21.42 24.13 -32.45
N GLU A 18 21.07 24.27 -31.18
CA GLU A 18 21.99 24.83 -30.20
C GLU A 18 22.10 23.87 -29.00
N ASN A 19 23.35 23.47 -28.78
CA ASN A 19 23.89 22.65 -27.71
C ASN A 19 23.15 22.77 -26.37
N ILE A 20 22.56 21.67 -25.90
CA ILE A 20 22.36 21.48 -24.46
C ILE A 20 23.43 20.52 -23.98
N ASP A 21 24.43 21.16 -23.41
CA ASP A 21 25.56 20.59 -22.70
C ASP A 21 25.10 19.61 -21.62
N THR A 22 25.48 18.35 -21.78
CA THR A 22 25.36 17.31 -20.76
C THR A 22 26.45 17.55 -19.71
N THR A 23 26.20 18.44 -18.76
CA THR A 23 26.93 18.45 -17.49
C THR A 23 25.97 18.51 -16.32
N ASN A 24 26.03 17.45 -15.50
CA ASN A 24 25.50 17.35 -14.16
C ASN A 24 25.56 18.70 -13.43
N THR A 25 24.39 19.26 -13.14
CA THR A 25 24.23 20.15 -12.01
C THR A 25 23.07 19.63 -11.18
N GLU A 26 23.39 18.72 -10.27
CA GLU A 26 22.64 18.64 -9.02
C GLU A 26 22.71 20.05 -8.40
N GLN A 27 21.67 20.86 -8.64
CA GLN A 27 21.52 22.13 -7.96
C GLN A 27 21.15 21.85 -6.51
N LEU A 28 22.16 21.52 -5.70
CA LEU A 28 22.04 21.48 -4.27
C LEU A 28 21.84 22.92 -3.80
N LEU A 29 20.59 23.30 -3.57
CA LEU A 29 20.26 24.60 -3.00
C LEU A 29 20.75 24.65 -1.55
N ASP A 30 21.92 25.25 -1.34
CA ASP A 30 22.48 25.51 -0.02
C ASP A 30 21.90 26.81 0.57
N PHE A 31 20.97 26.67 1.51
CA PHE A 31 20.31 27.80 2.19
C PHE A 31 21.11 28.39 3.36
N THR A 32 22.33 27.88 3.63
CA THR A 32 23.12 28.24 4.83
C THR A 32 23.47 29.74 4.91
N ASN A 33 23.48 30.46 3.79
CA ASN A 33 23.85 31.88 3.74
C ASN A 33 22.68 32.86 3.48
N MET A 34 21.43 32.39 3.37
CA MET A 34 20.31 33.20 2.89
C MET A 34 19.79 34.25 3.89
N PHE A 35 20.23 34.24 5.14
CA PHE A 35 19.71 35.11 6.20
C PHE A 35 20.71 36.16 6.72
N LYS A 36 21.58 36.70 5.86
CA LYS A 36 22.40 37.87 6.23
C LYS A 36 21.57 39.15 6.10
N THR A 37 21.26 39.74 7.25
CA THR A 37 20.41 40.93 7.40
C THR A 37 21.04 42.15 6.72
N GLN A 38 20.38 42.71 5.69
CA GLN A 38 20.77 43.98 5.09
C GLN A 38 20.48 45.13 6.06
N LYS A 39 21.52 45.85 6.47
CA LYS A 39 21.38 47.11 7.22
C LYS A 39 20.93 48.22 6.27
N VAL A 40 19.70 48.69 6.46
CA VAL A 40 19.12 49.83 5.73
C VAL A 40 19.87 51.11 6.08
N ALA A 41 20.36 51.83 5.07
CA ALA A 41 21.00 53.13 5.20
C ALA A 41 19.94 54.23 5.40
N LYS A 42 20.15 55.11 6.38
CA LYS A 42 19.28 56.28 6.65
C LYS A 42 19.52 57.39 5.60
N PRO A 43 18.47 57.99 5.01
CA PRO A 43 18.63 59.17 4.17
C PRO A 43 18.90 60.43 5.03
N LYS A 44 19.71 61.33 4.46
CA LYS A 44 20.10 62.64 5.04
C LYS A 44 19.03 63.70 4.80
N LEU A 45 18.81 64.52 5.81
CA LEU A 45 17.91 65.68 5.83
C LEU A 45 18.41 66.79 4.89
N LEU A 46 17.49 67.37 4.10
CA LEU A 46 17.68 68.64 3.39
C LEU A 46 16.73 69.72 3.93
N ASN A 47 17.14 70.96 3.75
CA ASN A 47 16.90 72.09 4.63
C ASN A 47 15.67 72.94 4.26
N ARG A 48 15.20 73.70 5.27
CA ARG A 48 14.04 74.62 5.31
C ARG A 48 14.10 75.78 4.31
N GLN A 49 12.95 76.10 3.68
CA GLN A 49 12.35 77.44 3.63
C GLN A 49 11.03 77.43 2.83
N GLN A 50 9.89 77.49 3.52
CA GLN A 50 8.59 78.07 3.08
C GLN A 50 7.58 77.91 4.23
N SER A 51 7.74 78.76 5.24
CA SER A 51 6.98 78.71 6.49
C SER A 51 5.77 79.64 6.43
N GLN A 52 4.57 79.07 6.28
CA GLN A 52 3.44 79.22 7.23
C GLN A 52 2.12 78.70 6.63
N GLN A 53 1.88 78.79 5.32
CA GLN A 53 0.69 78.17 4.69
C GLN A 53 0.88 76.68 4.33
N GLN A 54 2.09 76.27 3.96
CA GLN A 54 2.43 74.84 3.79
C GLN A 54 2.39 74.05 5.11
N GLN A 55 2.55 74.71 6.27
CA GLN A 55 2.56 74.03 7.56
C GLN A 55 1.19 73.49 7.98
N GLN A 56 0.09 74.19 7.67
CA GLN A 56 -1.26 73.68 8.00
C GLN A 56 -1.70 72.56 7.06
N GLN A 57 -1.42 72.66 5.76
CA GLN A 57 -1.70 71.56 4.81
C GLN A 57 -0.78 70.36 5.04
N GLN A 58 0.50 70.56 5.37
CA GLN A 58 1.39 69.47 5.77
C GLN A 58 0.98 68.86 7.11
N GLN A 59 0.47 69.63 8.08
CA GLN A 59 -0.04 69.06 9.34
C GLN A 59 -1.30 68.23 9.13
N GLN A 60 -2.24 68.67 8.29
CA GLN A 60 -3.42 67.86 7.98
C GLN A 60 -3.07 66.61 7.16
N GLN A 61 -2.17 66.71 6.16
CA GLN A 61 -1.69 65.53 5.43
C GLN A 61 -0.87 64.60 6.32
N GLN A 62 -0.05 65.11 7.24
CA GLN A 62 0.67 64.29 8.21
C GLN A 62 -0.26 63.62 9.22
N GLN A 63 -1.33 64.30 9.68
CA GLN A 63 -2.33 63.69 10.56
C GLN A 63 -3.14 62.61 9.82
N GLN A 64 -3.54 62.84 8.57
CA GLN A 64 -4.21 61.82 7.75
C GLN A 64 -3.28 60.63 7.43
N GLN A 65 -2.00 60.89 7.12
CA GLN A 65 -1.01 59.83 6.91
C GLN A 65 -0.70 59.07 8.21
N GLN A 66 -0.64 59.74 9.37
CA GLN A 66 -0.46 59.08 10.66
C GLN A 66 -1.67 58.25 11.07
N GLN A 67 -2.89 58.74 10.84
CA GLN A 67 -4.12 57.97 11.08
C GLN A 67 -4.23 56.78 10.12
N GLN A 68 -3.88 56.93 8.84
CA GLN A 68 -3.80 55.81 7.91
C GLN A 68 -2.72 54.81 8.35
N GLN A 69 -1.50 55.23 8.65
CA GLN A 69 -0.43 54.35 9.12
C GLN A 69 -0.77 53.64 10.43
N GLN A 70 -1.43 54.31 11.39
CA GLN A 70 -1.90 53.67 12.62
C GLN A 70 -3.02 52.66 12.34
N SER A 71 -3.94 52.95 11.43
CA SER A 71 -5.00 52.00 11.04
C SER A 71 -4.43 50.77 10.33
N THR A 72 -3.41 50.95 9.47
CA THR A 72 -2.71 49.85 8.79
C THR A 72 -1.88 49.03 9.77
N GLN A 73 -1.15 49.67 10.70
CA GLN A 73 -0.41 48.97 11.75
C GLN A 73 -1.34 48.20 12.70
N THR A 74 -2.49 48.75 13.05
CA THR A 74 -3.46 48.06 13.93
C THR A 74 -4.08 46.86 13.21
N ALA A 75 -4.40 46.99 11.92
CA ALA A 75 -4.89 45.89 11.09
C ALA A 75 -3.81 44.81 10.87
N GLU A 76 -2.56 45.19 10.65
CA GLU A 76 -1.41 44.27 10.55
C GLU A 76 -1.12 43.57 11.87
N GLU A 77 -1.22 44.25 13.02
CA GLU A 77 -1.05 43.63 14.33
C GLU A 77 -2.18 42.66 14.68
N GLN A 78 -3.43 43.00 14.33
CA GLN A 78 -4.57 42.11 14.50
C GLN A 78 -4.47 40.90 13.57
N ASN A 79 -4.06 41.09 12.31
CA ASN A 79 -3.81 40.02 11.37
C ASN A 79 -2.63 39.14 11.84
N ASN A 80 -1.54 39.73 12.32
CA ASN A 80 -0.40 38.99 12.87
C ASN A 80 -0.75 38.23 14.16
N LYS A 81 -1.64 38.75 15.01
CA LYS A 81 -2.17 38.02 16.17
C LYS A 81 -3.08 36.86 15.73
N SER A 82 -3.91 37.07 14.71
CA SER A 82 -4.75 36.02 14.11
C SER A 82 -3.89 34.90 13.52
N ILE A 83 -2.87 35.23 12.72
CA ILE A 83 -1.91 34.28 12.13
C ILE A 83 -1.12 33.54 13.21
N LYS A 84 -0.66 34.22 14.26
CA LYS A 84 0.05 33.57 15.38
C LYS A 84 -0.81 32.53 16.09
N ASN A 85 -2.13 32.70 16.09
CA ASN A 85 -3.06 31.77 16.72
C ASN A 85 -3.48 30.61 15.79
N THR A 86 -3.29 30.72 14.48
CA THR A 86 -3.64 29.67 13.51
C THR A 86 -2.48 28.76 13.13
N VAL A 87 -1.23 29.18 13.36
CA VAL A 87 -0.06 28.35 13.07
C VAL A 87 0.13 27.30 14.18
N PRO A 88 0.05 25.99 13.84
CA PRO A 88 0.35 24.94 14.80
C PRO A 88 1.81 25.02 15.25
N ARG A 89 2.06 25.00 16.56
CA ARG A 89 3.40 25.02 17.15
C ARG A 89 3.50 23.94 18.22
N ASN A 90 4.74 23.56 18.56
CA ASN A 90 5.04 22.56 19.58
C ASN A 90 4.35 21.21 19.29
N LEU A 91 4.39 20.79 18.02
CA LEU A 91 3.82 19.53 17.58
C LEU A 91 4.55 18.36 18.25
N THR A 92 3.80 17.49 18.93
CA THR A 92 4.31 16.34 19.70
C THR A 92 4.05 15.00 19.03
N ILE A 93 3.56 15.04 17.79
CA ILE A 93 3.16 13.86 17.05
C ILE A 93 4.34 12.92 16.81
N THR A 94 4.15 11.64 17.10
CA THR A 94 5.17 10.60 16.92
C THR A 94 4.87 9.75 15.69
N GLN A 95 5.85 8.94 15.28
CA GLN A 95 5.68 7.99 14.18
C GLN A 95 4.58 6.97 14.48
N GLU A 96 4.46 6.50 15.72
CA GLU A 96 3.46 5.52 16.15
C GLU A 96 2.03 6.10 16.11
N LYS A 97 1.87 7.38 16.47
CA LYS A 97 0.59 8.08 16.30
C LYS A 97 0.29 8.29 14.81
N MET A 98 1.30 8.57 14.00
CA MET A 98 1.13 8.78 12.57
C MET A 98 0.81 7.51 11.79
N SER A 99 1.34 6.35 12.22
CA SER A 99 0.96 5.05 11.70
C SER A 99 -0.49 4.65 12.02
N GLN A 100 -1.16 5.37 12.93
CA GLN A 100 -2.60 5.20 13.11
C GLN A 100 -3.42 5.83 11.98
N ARG A 101 -2.87 6.83 11.27
CA ARG A 101 -3.56 7.55 10.19
C ARG A 101 -3.25 6.99 8.83
N ARG A 102 -2.13 6.31 8.67
CA ARG A 102 -1.72 5.76 7.38
C ARG A 102 -0.94 4.48 7.58
N CYS A 103 -1.12 3.54 6.67
CA CYS A 103 -0.46 2.25 6.69
C CYS A 103 -0.15 1.82 5.25
N LEU A 104 1.10 1.42 5.02
CA LEU A 104 1.50 0.72 3.81
C LEU A 104 2.42 -0.43 4.25
N ASP A 105 1.89 -1.65 4.26
CA ASP A 105 2.69 -2.82 4.58
C ASP A 105 3.39 -3.32 3.31
N VAL A 106 4.69 -3.03 3.22
CA VAL A 106 5.53 -3.40 2.08
C VAL A 106 5.56 -4.93 1.85
N ARG A 107 5.33 -5.74 2.90
CA ARG A 107 5.27 -7.20 2.75
C ARG A 107 4.07 -7.66 1.93
N ARG A 108 2.97 -6.89 1.93
CA ARG A 108 1.82 -7.13 1.05
C ARG A 108 2.19 -6.88 -0.42
N TRP A 109 3.06 -5.90 -0.68
CA TRP A 109 3.62 -5.68 -2.01
C TRP A 109 4.56 -6.82 -2.41
N TYR A 110 5.49 -7.24 -1.55
CA TYR A 110 6.37 -8.38 -1.85
C TYR A 110 5.60 -9.66 -2.17
N SER A 111 4.46 -9.85 -1.53
CA SER A 111 3.60 -11.02 -1.73
C SER A 111 2.73 -10.95 -3.00
N LEU A 112 2.70 -9.81 -3.70
CA LEU A 112 1.83 -9.59 -4.85
C LEU A 112 2.20 -10.51 -6.01
N SER A 113 1.26 -11.36 -6.39
CA SER A 113 1.38 -12.26 -7.53
C SER A 113 1.17 -11.52 -8.85
N ARG A 114 2.21 -10.85 -9.34
CA ARG A 114 2.21 -10.05 -10.57
C ARG A 114 3.42 -10.40 -11.45
N PRO A 115 3.27 -10.50 -12.78
CA PRO A 115 2.03 -10.37 -13.55
C PRO A 115 1.13 -11.60 -13.42
N GLN A 116 -0.19 -11.39 -13.52
CA GLN A 116 -1.14 -12.50 -13.66
C GLN A 116 -1.18 -13.04 -15.10
N TYR A 117 -1.59 -14.31 -15.24
CA TYR A 117 -2.04 -14.89 -16.50
C TYR A 117 -3.41 -14.33 -16.93
N GLN A 118 -3.76 -14.53 -18.20
CA GLN A 118 -5.07 -14.14 -18.72
C GLN A 118 -6.19 -14.86 -17.93
N ARG A 119 -7.24 -14.12 -17.56
CA ARG A 119 -8.39 -14.62 -16.76
C ARG A 119 -8.03 -15.24 -15.39
N SER A 120 -6.82 -15.06 -14.88
CA SER A 120 -6.36 -15.64 -13.61
C SER A 120 -6.41 -14.68 -12.41
N CYS A 121 -7.01 -13.49 -12.54
CA CYS A 121 -7.01 -12.43 -11.51
C CYS A 121 -7.46 -12.93 -10.13
N GLY A 122 -8.42 -13.86 -10.09
CA GLY A 122 -8.88 -14.49 -8.86
C GLY A 122 -7.79 -15.32 -8.17
N ILE A 123 -7.10 -16.19 -8.92
CA ILE A 123 -6.01 -17.02 -8.38
C ILE A 123 -4.83 -16.17 -7.94
N SER A 124 -4.40 -15.22 -8.78
CA SER A 124 -3.27 -14.33 -8.44
C SER A 124 -3.57 -13.55 -7.15
N SER A 125 -4.81 -13.12 -6.94
CA SER A 125 -5.22 -12.44 -5.70
C SER A 125 -5.24 -13.39 -4.49
N VAL A 126 -5.66 -14.65 -4.66
CA VAL A 126 -5.60 -15.68 -3.59
C VAL A 126 -4.16 -16.03 -3.24
N VAL A 127 -3.28 -16.22 -4.23
CA VAL A 127 -1.84 -16.44 -4.03
C VAL A 127 -1.23 -15.28 -3.26
N THR A 128 -1.58 -14.04 -3.63
CA THR A 128 -1.14 -12.83 -2.94
C THR A 128 -1.52 -12.85 -1.46
N CYS A 129 -2.79 -13.15 -1.15
CA CYS A 129 -3.26 -13.23 0.22
C CYS A 129 -2.59 -14.36 1.00
N TRP A 130 -2.43 -15.54 0.39
CA TRP A 130 -1.81 -16.68 1.05
C TRP A 130 -0.33 -16.41 1.36
N ASN A 131 0.43 -15.88 0.39
CA ASN A 131 1.83 -15.53 0.56
C ASN A 131 2.01 -14.49 1.66
N TYR A 132 1.17 -13.44 1.68
CA TYR A 132 1.23 -12.47 2.77
C TYR A 132 1.02 -13.11 4.15
N LEU A 133 0.06 -14.03 4.28
CA LEU A 133 -0.32 -14.59 5.58
C LEU A 133 0.62 -15.70 6.08
N PHE A 134 1.18 -16.49 5.18
CA PHE A 134 1.83 -17.76 5.53
C PHE A 134 3.25 -17.91 5.01
N SER A 135 3.69 -17.13 4.02
CA SER A 135 5.03 -17.27 3.46
C SER A 135 6.03 -16.26 4.03
N THR A 136 7.30 -16.49 3.71
CA THR A 136 8.44 -15.63 4.07
C THR A 136 8.46 -14.27 3.36
N LEU A 137 7.68 -14.08 2.28
CA LEU A 137 7.48 -12.75 1.69
C LEU A 137 6.58 -11.86 2.55
N GLY A 138 5.73 -12.52 3.35
CA GLY A 138 4.72 -11.92 4.19
C GLY A 138 5.09 -11.94 5.67
N VAL A 139 4.16 -12.44 6.47
CA VAL A 139 4.23 -12.51 7.93
C VAL A 139 4.43 -13.94 8.45
N GLY A 140 4.58 -14.90 7.55
CA GLY A 140 4.70 -16.32 7.86
C GLY A 140 6.14 -16.83 7.69
N ASN A 141 6.25 -18.15 7.63
CA ASN A 141 7.53 -18.87 7.60
C ASN A 141 7.58 -19.99 6.56
N LEU A 142 6.53 -20.16 5.75
CA LEU A 142 6.50 -21.12 4.66
C LEU A 142 7.18 -20.55 3.41
N ASN A 143 7.52 -21.42 2.47
CA ASN A 143 8.00 -20.96 1.18
C ASN A 143 6.88 -20.25 0.41
N PRO A 144 7.19 -19.22 -0.39
CA PRO A 144 6.20 -18.55 -1.23
C PRO A 144 5.67 -19.49 -2.30
N LEU A 145 4.38 -19.38 -2.58
CA LEU A 145 3.73 -20.10 -3.67
C LEU A 145 3.72 -19.26 -4.94
N SER A 146 3.96 -19.94 -6.05
CA SER A 146 3.78 -19.39 -7.40
C SER A 146 2.33 -19.59 -7.88
N GLN A 147 1.94 -18.90 -8.96
CA GLN A 147 0.59 -19.09 -9.54
C GLN A 147 0.43 -20.49 -10.10
N GLU A 148 1.48 -20.97 -10.76
CA GLU A 148 1.61 -22.23 -11.45
C GLU A 148 1.48 -23.39 -10.45
N GLU A 149 2.20 -23.31 -9.33
CA GLU A 149 2.10 -24.29 -8.24
C GLU A 149 0.68 -24.36 -7.68
N VAL A 150 0.02 -23.21 -7.48
CA VAL A 150 -1.35 -23.16 -6.98
C VAL A 150 -2.34 -23.74 -8.00
N ILE A 151 -2.20 -23.42 -9.28
CA ILE A 151 -3.05 -23.94 -10.36
C ILE A 151 -2.97 -25.48 -10.40
N VAL A 152 -1.76 -26.04 -10.35
CA VAL A 152 -1.52 -27.49 -10.33
C VAL A 152 -2.06 -28.11 -9.05
N SER A 153 -1.74 -27.53 -7.88
CA SER A 153 -2.11 -28.08 -6.57
C SER A 153 -3.62 -28.08 -6.32
N LEU A 154 -4.35 -27.13 -6.91
CA LEU A 154 -5.81 -27.07 -6.84
C LEU A 154 -6.51 -27.96 -7.87
N GLY A 155 -5.76 -28.65 -8.74
CA GLY A 155 -6.32 -29.52 -9.77
C GLY A 155 -7.12 -28.76 -10.84
N LEU A 156 -6.80 -27.47 -11.05
CA LEU A 156 -7.43 -26.66 -12.09
C LEU A 156 -6.90 -26.99 -13.49
N THR A 157 -6.11 -28.07 -13.58
CA THR A 157 -5.33 -28.47 -14.73
C THR A 157 -6.00 -29.52 -15.62
N ALA A 158 -7.27 -29.84 -15.40
CA ALA A 158 -7.96 -30.89 -16.16
C ALA A 158 -7.96 -30.61 -17.68
N GLU A 159 -7.71 -29.37 -18.11
CA GLU A 159 -7.66 -28.94 -19.52
C GLU A 159 -6.51 -27.94 -19.80
N VAL A 160 -5.33 -28.08 -19.17
CA VAL A 160 -4.20 -27.19 -19.54
C VAL A 160 -3.64 -27.65 -20.88
N GLY A 161 -3.59 -26.74 -21.84
CA GLY A 161 -2.61 -26.82 -22.92
C GLY A 161 -1.18 -26.84 -22.36
N PRO A 162 -0.14 -26.92 -23.21
CA PRO A 162 1.26 -26.95 -22.76
C PRO A 162 1.73 -25.70 -21.98
N HIS A 163 0.89 -24.65 -21.87
CA HIS A 163 1.21 -23.36 -21.27
C HIS A 163 0.11 -22.86 -20.32
N PHE A 164 0.49 -22.33 -19.15
CA PHE A 164 -0.42 -21.75 -18.15
C PHE A 164 -1.24 -20.53 -18.65
N ASN A 165 -0.94 -20.01 -19.83
CA ASN A 165 -1.71 -18.96 -20.50
C ASN A 165 -3.10 -19.44 -20.95
N ASP A 166 -3.25 -20.74 -21.22
CA ASP A 166 -4.45 -21.32 -21.82
C ASP A 166 -5.33 -22.04 -20.79
N VAL A 167 -5.08 -21.81 -19.49
CA VAL A 167 -5.88 -22.44 -18.44
C VAL A 167 -7.31 -21.91 -18.50
N GLU A 168 -8.25 -22.79 -18.82
CA GLU A 168 -9.66 -22.50 -18.70
C GLU A 168 -10.08 -22.59 -17.22
N PHE A 169 -10.20 -21.44 -16.56
CA PHE A 169 -10.73 -21.36 -15.18
C PHE A 169 -12.25 -21.62 -15.08
N GLY A 170 -12.84 -22.31 -16.08
CA GLY A 170 -14.27 -22.52 -16.25
C GLY A 170 -15.06 -21.24 -16.54
N SER A 171 -16.39 -21.34 -16.50
CA SER A 171 -17.29 -20.18 -16.65
C SER A 171 -17.21 -19.28 -15.41
N PHE A 172 -16.24 -18.37 -15.41
CA PHE A 172 -16.00 -17.31 -14.42
C PHE A 172 -15.83 -17.81 -12.98
N SER A 173 -14.59 -17.78 -12.48
CA SER A 173 -14.31 -18.05 -11.07
C SER A 173 -14.92 -16.97 -10.16
N GLY A 174 -16.12 -17.24 -9.63
CA GLY A 174 -16.82 -16.34 -8.72
C GLY A 174 -16.20 -16.28 -7.32
N ASN A 175 -16.70 -15.36 -6.49
CA ASN A 175 -16.19 -15.09 -5.13
C ASN A 175 -16.05 -16.34 -4.25
N MET A 176 -17.00 -17.28 -4.35
CA MET A 176 -16.96 -18.53 -3.59
C MET A 176 -15.83 -19.47 -4.01
N SER A 177 -15.41 -19.42 -5.28
CA SER A 177 -14.25 -20.17 -5.75
C SER A 177 -12.98 -19.69 -5.06
N LEU A 178 -12.79 -18.37 -4.91
CA LEU A 178 -11.62 -17.81 -4.21
C LEU A 178 -11.57 -18.25 -2.73
N ILE A 179 -12.70 -18.22 -2.04
CA ILE A 179 -12.82 -18.72 -0.66
C ILE A 179 -12.47 -20.21 -0.59
N SER A 180 -12.98 -21.02 -1.53
CA SER A 180 -12.71 -22.46 -1.60
C SER A 180 -11.23 -22.75 -1.88
N TRP A 181 -10.63 -22.04 -2.84
CA TRP A 181 -9.21 -22.15 -3.18
C TRP A 181 -8.32 -21.81 -1.99
N PHE A 182 -8.57 -20.69 -1.31
CA PHE A 182 -7.80 -20.33 -0.12
C PHE A 182 -7.92 -21.39 0.98
N LYS A 183 -9.12 -21.91 1.23
CA LYS A 183 -9.35 -22.99 2.20
C LYS A 183 -8.58 -24.26 1.81
N ASN A 184 -8.59 -24.62 0.54
CA ASN A 184 -7.86 -25.78 0.03
C ASN A 184 -6.34 -25.59 0.16
N LEU A 185 -5.80 -24.41 -0.15
CA LEU A 185 -4.38 -24.10 0.08
C LEU A 185 -4.01 -24.21 1.55
N CYS A 186 -4.83 -23.65 2.45
CA CYS A 186 -4.59 -23.79 3.90
C CYS A 186 -4.54 -25.27 4.31
N ARG A 187 -5.46 -26.10 3.80
CA ARG A 187 -5.49 -27.55 4.05
C ARG A 187 -4.25 -28.26 3.52
N LEU A 188 -3.83 -27.96 2.29
CA LEU A 188 -2.66 -28.57 1.63
C LEU A 188 -1.37 -28.27 2.42
N HIS A 189 -1.20 -27.03 2.88
CA HIS A 189 -0.03 -26.61 3.64
C HIS A 189 -0.16 -26.79 5.16
N LYS A 190 -1.24 -27.44 5.63
CA LYS A 190 -1.51 -27.75 7.05
C LYS A 190 -1.50 -26.51 7.96
N VAL A 191 -1.94 -25.37 7.43
CA VAL A 191 -2.13 -24.11 8.18
C VAL A 191 -3.62 -23.83 8.41
N GLN A 192 -3.93 -23.01 9.41
CA GLN A 192 -5.30 -22.62 9.69
C GLN A 192 -5.57 -21.21 9.18
N GLY A 193 -6.61 -21.08 8.35
CA GLY A 193 -7.07 -19.80 7.86
C GLY A 193 -8.58 -19.81 7.62
N ARG A 194 -9.18 -18.62 7.59
CA ARG A 194 -10.58 -18.40 7.22
C ARG A 194 -10.69 -17.33 6.15
N ALA A 195 -11.73 -17.42 5.32
CA ALA A 195 -12.08 -16.36 4.38
C ALA A 195 -13.57 -16.07 4.47
N TYR A 196 -13.96 -14.80 4.35
CA TYR A 196 -15.34 -14.34 4.48
C TYR A 196 -15.55 -12.99 3.76
N PHE A 197 -16.81 -12.66 3.47
CA PHE A 197 -17.17 -11.34 2.95
C PHE A 197 -17.08 -10.31 4.08
N LEU A 198 -16.15 -9.36 3.98
CA LEU A 198 -16.06 -8.23 4.90
C LEU A 198 -17.19 -7.24 4.64
N TRP A 199 -17.44 -6.95 3.36
CA TRP A 199 -18.55 -6.11 2.93
C TRP A 199 -19.08 -6.52 1.55
N LYS A 200 -20.39 -6.75 1.49
CA LYS A 200 -21.15 -6.98 0.27
C LYS A 200 -22.57 -6.42 0.47
N ASN A 201 -22.96 -5.45 -0.37
CA ASN A 201 -24.21 -4.71 -0.19
C ASN A 201 -25.46 -5.56 -0.48
N GLU A 202 -25.42 -6.37 -1.55
CA GLU A 202 -26.57 -7.16 -2.00
C GLU A 202 -26.18 -8.50 -2.62
N GLY A 203 -27.19 -9.36 -2.78
CA GLY A 203 -27.07 -10.70 -3.35
C GLY A 203 -26.68 -11.76 -2.32
N ASP A 204 -26.27 -12.92 -2.81
CA ASP A 204 -25.81 -14.01 -1.97
C ASP A 204 -24.61 -13.56 -1.13
N PHE A 205 -24.64 -13.94 0.15
CA PHE A 205 -23.60 -13.55 1.12
C PHE A 205 -23.47 -12.04 1.34
N ALA A 206 -24.55 -11.28 1.12
CA ALA A 206 -24.66 -9.92 1.62
C ALA A 206 -24.32 -9.87 3.13
N THR A 207 -23.83 -8.73 3.58
CA THR A 207 -23.40 -8.53 4.97
C THR A 207 -24.34 -7.55 5.69
N PRO A 208 -25.50 -8.01 6.22
CA PRO A 208 -26.42 -7.15 6.94
C PRO A 208 -25.75 -6.42 8.11
N GLY A 209 -26.07 -5.14 8.29
CA GLY A 209 -25.52 -4.32 9.36
C GLY A 209 -24.07 -3.88 9.17
N VAL A 210 -23.49 -4.09 7.98
CA VAL A 210 -22.21 -3.49 7.59
C VAL A 210 -22.48 -2.42 6.54
N ASP A 211 -22.45 -1.17 6.99
CA ASP A 211 -22.44 0.01 6.11
C ASP A 211 -21.01 0.40 5.70
N ARG A 212 -20.88 1.47 4.92
CA ARG A 212 -19.60 1.98 4.45
C ARG A 212 -18.64 2.39 5.58
N ASP A 213 -19.14 2.87 6.71
CA ASP A 213 -18.28 3.37 7.80
C ASP A 213 -17.75 2.20 8.61
N VAL A 214 -18.61 1.23 8.92
CA VAL A 214 -18.22 -0.05 9.55
C VAL A 214 -17.25 -0.82 8.64
N ALA A 215 -17.49 -0.84 7.33
CA ALA A 215 -16.60 -1.49 6.37
C ALA A 215 -15.22 -0.82 6.32
N LEU A 216 -15.17 0.53 6.32
CA LEU A 216 -13.91 1.28 6.38
C LEU A 216 -13.13 0.99 7.66
N GLN A 217 -13.80 1.01 8.81
CA GLN A 217 -13.17 0.69 10.09
C GLN A 217 -12.57 -0.71 10.09
N LYS A 218 -13.33 -1.72 9.62
CA LYS A 218 -12.83 -3.10 9.51
C LYS A 218 -11.66 -3.24 8.54
N LEU A 219 -11.73 -2.58 7.38
CA LEU A 219 -10.68 -2.61 6.36
C LEU A 219 -9.39 -1.98 6.89
N THR A 220 -9.46 -0.75 7.41
CA THR A 220 -8.30 0.00 7.92
C THR A 220 -7.69 -0.66 9.15
N ALA A 221 -8.52 -1.15 10.08
CA ALA A 221 -8.05 -1.92 11.22
C ALA A 221 -7.31 -3.18 10.76
N GLY A 222 -7.88 -3.93 9.81
CA GLY A 222 -7.24 -5.14 9.31
C GLY A 222 -5.96 -4.88 8.52
N LEU A 223 -5.89 -3.80 7.73
CA LEU A 223 -4.69 -3.42 6.98
C LEU A 223 -3.49 -3.15 7.91
N LYS A 224 -3.75 -2.67 9.13
CA LYS A 224 -2.72 -2.50 10.19
C LYS A 224 -2.25 -3.80 10.84
N THR A 225 -2.97 -4.91 10.66
CA THR A 225 -2.64 -6.18 11.31
C THR A 225 -1.88 -7.12 10.38
N ASP A 226 -1.10 -8.01 11.00
CA ASP A 226 -0.39 -9.10 10.34
C ASP A 226 -1.27 -10.33 10.06
N LYS A 227 -2.53 -10.33 10.53
CA LYS A 227 -3.37 -11.53 10.50
C LYS A 227 -4.33 -11.61 9.31
N ILE A 228 -4.55 -10.53 8.59
CA ILE A 228 -5.60 -10.45 7.58
C ILE A 228 -5.10 -9.84 6.27
N SER A 229 -5.61 -10.32 5.16
CA SER A 229 -5.43 -9.79 3.81
C SER A 229 -6.77 -9.64 3.13
N PHE A 230 -6.82 -8.81 2.07
CA PHE A 230 -8.06 -8.44 1.42
C PHE A 230 -8.01 -8.67 -0.07
N ILE A 231 -9.18 -9.01 -0.62
CA ILE A 231 -9.45 -8.95 -2.05
C ILE A 231 -10.67 -8.07 -2.24
N TYR A 232 -10.54 -7.04 -3.09
CA TYR A 232 -11.63 -6.21 -3.55
C TYR A 232 -12.03 -6.66 -4.95
N HIS A 233 -13.27 -7.11 -5.11
CA HIS A 233 -13.83 -7.49 -6.40
C HIS A 233 -14.66 -6.34 -6.94
N ALA A 234 -14.27 -5.80 -8.09
CA ALA A 234 -15.04 -4.81 -8.83
C ALA A 234 -14.77 -4.88 -10.33
N TYR A 235 -15.79 -4.57 -11.12
CA TYR A 235 -15.71 -4.47 -12.58
C TYR A 235 -15.06 -5.71 -13.23
N ASP A 236 -15.59 -6.88 -12.88
CA ASP A 236 -15.15 -8.21 -13.34
C ASP A 236 -13.64 -8.47 -13.09
N HIS A 237 -13.09 -7.86 -12.03
CA HIS A 237 -11.69 -7.98 -11.66
C HIS A 237 -11.43 -8.00 -10.15
N TYR A 238 -10.37 -8.70 -9.75
CA TYR A 238 -9.94 -8.81 -8.36
C TYR A 238 -8.67 -7.99 -8.10
N PHE A 239 -8.76 -7.10 -7.12
CA PHE A 239 -7.70 -6.23 -6.66
C PHE A 239 -7.29 -6.57 -5.23
N CYS A 240 -6.08 -6.18 -4.82
CA CYS A 240 -5.58 -6.43 -3.47
C CYS A 240 -5.35 -5.09 -2.73
N PRO A 241 -6.24 -4.68 -1.79
CA PRO A 241 -5.94 -3.56 -0.90
C PRO A 241 -4.69 -3.86 -0.05
N ILE A 242 -3.71 -2.95 -0.06
CA ILE A 242 -2.42 -3.14 0.64
C ILE A 242 -2.10 -2.04 1.67
N GLY A 243 -2.88 -0.97 1.69
CA GLY A 243 -2.64 0.16 2.57
C GLY A 243 -3.75 1.19 2.50
N PHE A 244 -3.64 2.21 3.35
CA PHE A 244 -4.56 3.34 3.36
C PHE A 244 -3.87 4.61 3.88
N GLU A 245 -4.49 5.75 3.59
CA GLU A 245 -4.15 7.05 4.17
C GLU A 245 -5.43 7.78 4.60
N CYS A 246 -5.44 8.27 5.83
CA CYS A 246 -6.44 9.14 6.43
C CYS A 246 -5.88 10.55 6.45
N THR A 247 -6.40 11.40 5.57
CA THR A 247 -5.94 12.78 5.38
C THR A 247 -6.94 13.74 6.01
N PRO A 248 -6.56 14.53 7.03
CA PRO A 248 -7.42 15.58 7.56
C PRO A 248 -7.79 16.58 6.46
N ASN A 249 -9.04 17.05 6.45
CA ASN A 249 -9.47 18.04 5.47
C ASN A 249 -8.80 19.41 5.68
N LYS A 250 -8.39 19.72 6.92
CA LYS A 250 -7.70 20.97 7.26
C LYS A 250 -6.19 20.78 7.30
N GLN A 251 -5.45 21.62 6.59
CA GLN A 251 -3.97 21.54 6.51
C GLN A 251 -3.29 21.72 7.86
N VAL A 252 -3.87 22.55 8.73
CA VAL A 252 -3.36 22.80 10.10
C VAL A 252 -3.42 21.54 10.98
N GLU A 253 -4.20 20.54 10.63
CA GLU A 253 -4.38 19.30 11.39
C GLU A 253 -3.39 18.18 10.97
N ALA A 254 -2.59 18.39 9.92
CA ALA A 254 -1.71 17.37 9.34
C ALA A 254 -0.78 16.69 10.37
N PHE A 255 -0.32 17.45 11.37
CA PHE A 255 0.62 17.01 12.40
C PHE A 255 0.12 17.21 13.83
N VAL A 256 -1.16 17.55 14.02
CA VAL A 256 -1.77 17.61 15.36
C VAL A 256 -1.90 16.19 15.91
N ASP A 257 -1.84 15.99 17.23
CA ASP A 257 -1.87 14.66 17.87
C ASP A 257 -3.20 13.93 17.71
N GLU A 258 -4.31 14.66 17.84
CA GLU A 258 -5.67 14.16 17.72
C GLU A 258 -6.34 14.85 16.54
N ILE A 259 -7.05 14.08 15.73
CA ILE A 259 -7.82 14.58 14.59
C ILE A 259 -9.22 14.01 14.68
N ASP A 260 -10.17 14.75 14.12
CA ASP A 260 -11.51 14.25 13.91
C ASP A 260 -11.51 13.31 12.70
N TYR A 261 -11.69 12.01 12.95
CA TYR A 261 -11.70 11.00 11.90
C TYR A 261 -12.91 11.09 10.98
N ASP A 262 -13.98 11.77 11.40
CA ASP A 262 -15.16 12.03 10.57
C ASP A 262 -14.91 13.21 9.61
N ASP A 263 -14.01 14.12 9.95
CA ASP A 263 -13.53 15.22 9.08
C ASP A 263 -12.23 14.85 8.32
N CYS A 264 -12.12 13.59 7.94
CA CYS A 264 -10.99 13.06 7.18
C CYS A 264 -11.41 12.45 5.84
N GLN A 265 -10.54 12.59 4.86
CA GLN A 265 -10.63 11.85 3.60
C GLN A 265 -9.78 10.59 3.68
N TYR A 266 -10.42 9.45 3.45
CA TYR A 266 -9.73 8.16 3.38
C TYR A 266 -9.39 7.79 1.95
N TRP A 267 -8.17 7.30 1.76
CA TRP A 267 -7.62 6.81 0.51
C TRP A 267 -7.16 5.37 0.71
N ILE A 268 -7.54 4.47 -0.18
CA ILE A 268 -7.11 3.08 -0.15
C ILE A 268 -6.08 2.86 -1.26
N ILE A 269 -4.96 2.27 -0.88
CA ILE A 269 -3.89 1.87 -1.80
C ILE A 269 -4.20 0.46 -2.27
N ILE A 270 -4.48 0.32 -3.57
CA ILE A 270 -4.91 -0.91 -4.20
C ILE A 270 -3.79 -1.41 -5.12
N ALA A 271 -3.35 -2.64 -4.89
CA ALA A 271 -2.43 -3.34 -5.78
C ALA A 271 -3.18 -4.11 -6.88
N GLU A 272 -2.64 -4.04 -8.09
CA GLU A 272 -3.23 -4.55 -9.31
C GLU A 272 -2.34 -5.65 -9.93
N PRO A 273 -2.78 -6.93 -9.90
CA PRO A 273 -2.03 -8.03 -10.51
C PRO A 273 -1.97 -8.00 -12.04
N ALA A 274 -2.88 -7.28 -12.71
CA ALA A 274 -2.94 -7.21 -14.18
C ALA A 274 -1.75 -6.46 -14.80
N LYS A 275 -1.10 -7.11 -15.79
CA LYS A 275 0.03 -6.56 -16.55
C LYS A 275 -0.22 -5.20 -17.23
N PRO A 276 -1.37 -4.94 -17.89
CA PRO A 276 -1.55 -3.70 -18.67
C PRO A 276 -1.85 -2.45 -17.82
N TYR A 277 -2.07 -2.60 -16.52
CA TYR A 277 -2.43 -1.49 -15.63
C TYR A 277 -1.27 -1.14 -14.68
N PRO A 278 -1.20 0.09 -14.16
CA PRO A 278 -0.25 0.46 -13.10
C PRO A 278 -0.34 -0.47 -11.90
N MET A 279 0.80 -0.72 -11.25
CA MET A 279 0.88 -1.63 -10.09
C MET A 279 0.00 -1.19 -8.93
N PHE A 280 -0.02 0.12 -8.67
CA PHE A 280 -0.78 0.72 -7.60
C PHE A 280 -1.76 1.72 -8.16
N THR A 281 -2.98 1.66 -7.67
CA THR A 281 -3.97 2.71 -7.82
C THR A 281 -4.39 3.17 -6.43
N VAL A 282 -4.52 4.48 -6.25
CA VAL A 282 -5.05 5.06 -5.01
C VAL A 282 -6.46 5.56 -5.29
N ARG A 283 -7.43 5.15 -4.48
CA ARG A 283 -8.84 5.53 -4.62
C ARG A 283 -9.40 6.06 -3.32
N LYS A 284 -10.28 7.05 -3.39
CA LYS A 284 -10.98 7.51 -2.19
C LYS A 284 -11.91 6.40 -1.71
N TRP A 285 -12.06 6.28 -0.40
CA TRP A 285 -13.00 5.32 0.20
C TRP A 285 -14.42 5.56 -0.32
N VAL A 286 -14.83 6.83 -0.44
CA VAL A 286 -16.17 7.18 -0.94
C VAL A 286 -16.43 6.64 -2.35
N ASP A 287 -15.41 6.53 -3.19
CA ASP A 287 -15.54 5.98 -4.55
C ASP A 287 -15.67 4.46 -4.52
N ILE A 288 -14.86 3.78 -3.68
CA ILE A 288 -14.96 2.32 -3.48
C ILE A 288 -16.32 1.95 -2.86
N ALA A 289 -16.77 2.73 -1.89
CA ALA A 289 -18.06 2.57 -1.25
C ALA A 289 -19.20 2.76 -2.25
N GLN A 290 -19.13 3.81 -3.08
CA GLN A 290 -20.10 4.04 -4.14
C GLN A 290 -20.15 2.84 -5.09
N ASP A 291 -19.01 2.32 -5.56
CA ASP A 291 -18.95 1.13 -6.42
C ASP A 291 -19.64 -0.09 -5.79
N LEU A 292 -19.37 -0.36 -4.51
CA LEU A 292 -19.92 -1.51 -3.79
C LEU A 292 -21.42 -1.38 -3.51
N GLU A 293 -21.92 -0.15 -3.40
CA GLU A 293 -23.32 0.14 -3.12
C GLU A 293 -24.19 0.26 -4.37
N LEU A 294 -23.58 0.51 -5.54
CA LEU A 294 -24.31 0.57 -6.81
C LEU A 294 -25.05 -0.74 -7.06
N LYS A 295 -26.31 -0.59 -7.46
CA LYS A 295 -27.22 -1.69 -7.76
C LYS A 295 -27.47 -1.74 -9.25
N TYR A 296 -27.78 -2.93 -9.74
CA TYR A 296 -28.24 -3.09 -11.12
C TYR A 296 -29.39 -2.11 -11.42
N PRO A 297 -29.40 -1.43 -12.60
CA PRO A 297 -28.48 -1.60 -13.73
C PRO A 297 -27.20 -0.75 -13.67
N GLN A 298 -26.97 -0.01 -12.60
CA GLN A 298 -25.84 0.89 -12.50
C GLN A 298 -24.54 0.15 -12.15
N TYR A 299 -23.44 0.62 -12.72
CA TYR A 299 -22.09 0.19 -12.38
C TYR A 299 -21.10 1.33 -12.53
N MET A 300 -19.94 1.18 -11.90
CA MET A 300 -18.82 2.09 -12.03
C MET A 300 -17.57 1.28 -12.37
N ASN A 301 -16.70 1.85 -13.20
CA ASN A 301 -15.41 1.27 -13.49
C ASN A 301 -14.35 1.92 -12.59
N ILE A 302 -13.96 1.24 -11.51
CA ILE A 302 -12.98 1.78 -10.55
C ILE A 302 -11.62 2.09 -11.19
N ARG A 303 -11.30 1.53 -12.37
CA ARG A 303 -10.07 1.86 -13.13
C ARG A 303 -10.23 3.14 -13.95
N LYS A 304 -11.44 3.52 -14.32
CA LYS A 304 -11.77 4.65 -15.19
C LYS A 304 -12.88 5.50 -14.60
N MET A 305 -12.53 6.23 -13.53
CA MET A 305 -13.49 7.05 -12.78
C MET A 305 -14.03 8.24 -13.59
N ASP A 306 -13.29 8.69 -14.59
CA ASP A 306 -13.66 9.74 -15.54
C ASP A 306 -14.90 9.36 -16.38
N GLU A 307 -15.16 8.07 -16.55
CA GLU A 307 -16.33 7.57 -17.27
C GLU A 307 -17.65 7.70 -16.46
N GLY A 308 -17.56 7.98 -15.16
CA GLY A 308 -18.71 8.11 -14.26
C GLY A 308 -19.51 6.82 -14.07
N ILE A 309 -20.72 6.97 -13.51
CA ILE A 309 -21.67 5.86 -13.33
C ILE A 309 -22.36 5.57 -14.67
N LYS A 310 -22.38 4.30 -15.06
CA LYS A 310 -22.97 3.81 -16.31
C LYS A 310 -24.08 2.81 -16.01
N ASN A 311 -24.93 2.57 -17.00
CA ASN A 311 -25.97 1.54 -16.96
C ASN A 311 -25.59 0.35 -17.85
N TYR A 312 -25.84 -0.87 -17.38
CA TYR A 312 -25.77 -2.06 -18.21
C TYR A 312 -26.85 -2.03 -19.29
N LYS A 313 -26.49 -2.46 -20.50
CA LYS A 313 -27.43 -2.57 -21.64
C LYS A 313 -28.26 -3.86 -21.60
N TYR A 314 -27.83 -4.84 -20.81
CA TYR A 314 -28.40 -6.16 -20.69
C TYR A 314 -28.43 -6.56 -19.22
N ASP A 315 -29.33 -7.48 -18.88
CA ASP A 315 -29.45 -7.99 -17.51
C ASP A 315 -28.16 -8.71 -17.10
N LYS A 316 -27.54 -8.22 -16.02
CA LYS A 316 -26.34 -8.81 -15.40
C LYS A 316 -26.66 -9.40 -14.03
N GLY A 317 -27.92 -9.39 -13.60
CA GLY A 317 -28.34 -9.82 -12.27
C GLY A 317 -27.75 -8.93 -11.17
N VAL A 318 -27.64 -9.52 -9.98
CA VAL A 318 -27.18 -8.82 -8.77
C VAL A 318 -25.66 -8.61 -8.80
N SER A 319 -25.21 -7.45 -8.30
CA SER A 319 -23.79 -7.08 -8.26
C SER A 319 -22.94 -8.14 -7.54
N GLN A 320 -21.83 -8.51 -8.17
CA GLN A 320 -20.83 -9.40 -7.56
C GLN A 320 -19.77 -8.65 -6.75
N HIS A 321 -19.81 -7.32 -6.77
CA HIS A 321 -18.80 -6.49 -6.12
C HIS A 321 -18.82 -6.72 -4.60
N CYS A 322 -17.63 -6.84 -4.02
CA CYS A 322 -17.45 -7.08 -2.59
C CYS A 322 -16.02 -6.82 -2.14
N ILE A 323 -15.83 -6.67 -0.83
CA ILE A 323 -14.53 -6.83 -0.18
C ILE A 323 -14.54 -8.14 0.59
N MET A 324 -13.60 -9.03 0.28
CA MET A 324 -13.37 -10.28 0.99
C MET A 324 -12.16 -10.14 1.90
N ALA A 325 -12.25 -10.77 3.07
CA ALA A 325 -11.19 -10.88 4.06
C ALA A 325 -10.67 -12.32 4.10
N PHE A 326 -9.35 -12.46 4.18
CA PHE A 326 -8.62 -13.71 4.31
C PHE A 326 -7.75 -13.60 5.55
N GLU A 327 -7.91 -14.51 6.51
CA GLU A 327 -7.31 -14.37 7.83
C GLU A 327 -6.57 -15.63 8.25
N ARG A 328 -5.36 -15.44 8.80
CA ARG A 328 -4.60 -16.47 9.50
C ARG A 328 -5.19 -16.69 10.89
N ILE A 329 -5.45 -17.95 11.22
CA ILE A 329 -5.86 -18.35 12.56
C ILE A 329 -4.65 -18.98 13.24
N ASP A 330 -4.14 -18.31 14.27
CA ASP A 330 -3.05 -18.87 15.06
C ASP A 330 -3.60 -20.03 15.91
N PRO A 331 -2.92 -21.19 15.95
CA PRO A 331 -3.35 -22.30 16.79
C PRO A 331 -3.37 -21.84 18.25
N LYS A 332 -4.46 -22.16 18.97
CA LYS A 332 -4.54 -21.87 20.41
C LYS A 332 -3.33 -22.52 21.10
N PRO A 333 -2.64 -21.82 22.01
CA PRO A 333 -1.57 -22.43 22.78
C PRO A 333 -2.14 -23.67 23.48
N LYS A 334 -1.55 -24.83 23.22
CA LYS A 334 -1.93 -26.06 23.93
C LYS A 334 -1.71 -25.77 25.41
N LYS A 335 -2.76 -25.82 26.24
CA LYS A 335 -2.60 -25.83 27.69
C LYS A 335 -1.66 -26.99 27.99
N VAL A 336 -0.45 -26.68 28.45
CA VAL A 336 0.45 -27.68 29.01
C VAL A 336 -0.30 -28.21 30.22
N MET A 337 -0.89 -29.40 30.10
CA MET A 337 -1.36 -30.12 31.28
C MET A 337 -0.08 -30.46 32.05
N GLU A 338 0.17 -29.74 33.13
CA GLU A 338 1.11 -30.18 34.15
C GLU A 338 0.73 -31.62 34.49
N LYS A 339 1.59 -32.56 34.09
CA LYS A 339 1.55 -33.90 34.66
C LYS A 339 1.81 -33.69 36.15
N LYS A 340 0.76 -33.78 36.97
CA LYS A 340 0.93 -34.00 38.41
C LYS A 340 1.73 -35.29 38.55
N GLU A 341 3.03 -35.15 38.81
CA GLU A 341 3.85 -36.26 39.26
C GLU A 341 3.18 -36.80 40.53
N LYS A 342 2.81 -38.08 40.48
CA LYS A 342 2.36 -38.78 41.70
C LYS A 342 3.59 -38.88 42.62
N PRO A 343 3.44 -38.62 43.93
CA PRO A 343 4.53 -38.82 44.87
C PRO A 343 4.94 -40.30 44.83
N VAL A 344 6.21 -40.54 44.53
CA VAL A 344 6.84 -41.86 44.64
C VAL A 344 6.98 -42.16 46.13
N THR A 345 6.17 -43.09 46.63
CA THR A 345 6.41 -43.75 47.92
C THR A 345 7.57 -44.70 47.76
N ASN A 346 8.64 -44.48 48.53
CA ASN A 346 9.75 -45.41 48.68
C ASN A 346 9.24 -46.67 49.37
N GLU A 347 9.07 -47.76 48.61
CA GLU A 347 9.11 -49.11 49.17
C GLU A 347 10.45 -49.75 48.78
N GLU A 348 11.11 -50.28 49.79
CA GLU A 348 12.45 -50.86 49.77
C GLU A 348 12.51 -52.07 48.85
N VAL A 349 13.37 -52.01 47.82
CA VAL A 349 13.76 -53.18 47.04
C VAL A 349 15.03 -53.75 47.66
N GLN A 350 14.90 -54.90 48.31
CA GLN A 350 16.04 -55.76 48.67
C GLN A 350 16.70 -56.27 47.38
N ILE A 351 17.95 -55.88 47.17
CA ILE A 351 18.79 -56.36 46.06
C ILE A 351 19.55 -57.59 46.54
N ASP A 352 19.22 -58.74 45.96
CA ASP A 352 19.97 -59.98 46.08
C ASP A 352 21.24 -59.89 45.24
N LYS A 353 22.39 -60.19 45.86
CA LYS A 353 23.72 -60.11 45.27
C LYS A 353 24.16 -61.49 44.82
N SER A 354 23.88 -61.85 43.56
CA SER A 354 24.70 -62.83 42.86
C SER A 354 24.53 -62.74 41.35
N ASN A 355 25.64 -62.45 40.67
CA ASN A 355 26.01 -62.77 39.28
C ASN A 355 26.46 -61.55 38.48
N LEU A 356 27.76 -61.24 38.59
CA LEU A 356 28.52 -60.65 37.50
C LEU A 356 29.00 -61.78 36.56
N PRO A 357 29.14 -61.47 35.26
CA PRO A 357 30.47 -61.60 34.70
C PRO A 357 30.94 -60.33 33.99
N ASP A 358 32.22 -60.04 34.21
CA ASP A 358 33.01 -59.01 33.53
C ASP A 358 33.08 -59.24 32.02
N GLN A 359 32.84 -58.20 31.23
CA GLN A 359 33.48 -58.06 29.92
C GLN A 359 33.82 -56.59 29.63
N LYS A 360 35.13 -56.35 29.51
CA LYS A 360 35.76 -55.13 29.00
C LYS A 360 35.39 -54.92 27.54
N VAL A 361 35.06 -53.69 27.15
CA VAL A 361 35.17 -53.24 25.75
C VAL A 361 35.76 -51.83 25.72
N GLU A 362 36.77 -51.70 24.87
CA GLU A 362 37.61 -50.56 24.59
C GLU A 362 36.88 -49.40 23.92
N ILE A 363 37.40 -48.19 24.15
CA ILE A 363 37.03 -46.93 23.50
C ILE A 363 37.99 -46.71 22.32
N PRO A 364 37.52 -46.38 21.10
CA PRO A 364 38.36 -45.77 20.08
C PRO A 364 38.13 -44.25 19.95
N GLU A 365 39.25 -43.56 19.77
CA GLU A 365 39.46 -42.12 19.65
C GLU A 365 38.73 -41.42 18.48
N LEU A 366 38.44 -40.14 18.70
CA LEU A 366 38.06 -39.17 17.67
C LEU A 366 39.25 -38.79 16.77
N THR A 367 39.09 -38.89 15.46
CA THR A 367 39.96 -38.22 14.48
C THR A 367 39.23 -37.09 13.76
N HIS A 368 39.80 -35.89 13.84
CA HIS A 368 39.49 -34.71 13.06
C HIS A 368 39.72 -34.92 11.55
N VAL A 369 38.80 -34.45 10.72
CA VAL A 369 39.03 -34.22 9.28
C VAL A 369 38.68 -32.78 8.94
N LYS A 370 39.67 -32.06 8.40
CA LYS A 370 39.60 -30.69 7.85
C LYS A 370 38.79 -30.70 6.55
N ALA A 371 37.95 -29.69 6.35
CA ALA A 371 37.29 -29.43 5.08
C ALA A 371 38.16 -28.48 4.23
N GLU A 372 38.54 -28.93 3.03
CA GLU A 372 39.12 -28.12 1.96
C GLU A 372 38.02 -27.48 1.13
N ILE A 373 38.22 -26.21 0.77
CA ILE A 373 37.35 -25.40 -0.09
C ILE A 373 37.92 -25.50 -1.51
N PRO A 374 37.14 -25.87 -2.54
CA PRO A 374 37.62 -25.79 -3.93
C PRO A 374 37.30 -24.42 -4.54
N GLU A 375 38.35 -23.77 -5.05
CA GLU A 375 38.27 -22.62 -5.95
C GLU A 375 37.65 -23.02 -7.30
N GLN A 376 36.72 -22.21 -7.80
CA GLN A 376 36.14 -22.33 -9.14
C GLN A 376 36.82 -21.32 -10.08
N PRO A 377 37.17 -21.70 -11.33
CA PRO A 377 37.79 -20.80 -12.28
C PRO A 377 36.76 -19.89 -12.97
N ILE A 378 37.21 -18.66 -13.23
CA ILE A 378 36.54 -17.59 -13.97
C ILE A 378 36.55 -17.96 -15.46
N ASP A 379 35.39 -17.94 -16.12
CA ASP A 379 35.29 -18.10 -17.58
C ASP A 379 34.70 -16.83 -18.21
N ASP A 380 35.54 -16.17 -19.01
CA ASP A 380 35.26 -15.04 -19.89
C ASP A 380 34.59 -15.55 -21.18
N GLN A 381 33.32 -15.22 -21.46
CA GLN A 381 32.82 -15.10 -22.84
C GLN A 381 31.71 -14.05 -22.97
N LEU A 382 32.12 -12.83 -23.32
CA LEU A 382 31.34 -11.84 -24.06
C LEU A 382 31.57 -12.06 -25.56
N LYS A 383 30.52 -12.40 -26.33
CA LYS A 383 30.37 -12.01 -27.75
C LYS A 383 29.01 -12.41 -28.34
N GLN A 384 28.40 -11.42 -29.00
CA GLN A 384 27.49 -11.49 -30.15
C GLN A 384 26.06 -12.01 -29.93
N ASN A 385 25.09 -11.12 -30.13
CA ASN A 385 24.10 -11.27 -31.20
C ASN A 385 23.36 -9.94 -31.45
N ASP A 386 23.79 -9.27 -32.51
CA ASP A 386 22.96 -8.41 -33.35
C ASP A 386 22.28 -9.29 -34.42
N GLN A 387 21.09 -8.86 -34.86
CA GLN A 387 20.31 -9.31 -36.02
C GLN A 387 19.43 -10.56 -35.87
N SER A 388 18.12 -10.35 -35.71
CA SER A 388 17.01 -10.90 -36.51
C SER A 388 15.68 -10.29 -36.03
#